data_AF-A0A350XNT3-F1
#
_entry.id   AF-A0A350XNT3-F1
#
_cell.length_a   1.000
_cell.length_b   1.000
_cell.length_c   1.000
_cell.angle_alpha   90.00
_cell.angle_beta   90.00
_cell.angle_gamma   90.00
#
_symmetry.space_group_name_H-M   'P 1'
#
loop_
_entity.id
_entity.type
_entity.pdbx_description
1 polymer ?
#
loop_
_entity_poly.entity_id
_entity_poly.type
_entity_poly.pdbx_seq_one_letter_code
_entity_poly.pdbx_strand_id
1 'polypeptide(L)'
;GIGSLPDLLAESWVYTNYDGLVRGAPEYLEWVAEQGPGPVFVGPYDVTVTRFEDVALVTGGYRVEHPPAGEVLELRFSGLWRCTGGRWRCVMHHNTRVG
;
A
#
# COMPACT_ATOMS: atom_id res chain seq x y z
N GLY A 1 13.13 2.08 4.58
CA GLY A 1 13.54 0.85 5.27
C GLY A 1 12.32 0.00 5.54
N ILE A 2 12.43 -1.32 5.46
CA ILE A 2 11.28 -2.25 5.50
C ILE A 2 10.50 -2.28 6.84
N GLY A 3 11.04 -1.73 7.93
CA GLY A 3 10.30 -1.48 9.18
C GLY A 3 9.43 -2.65 9.65
N SER A 4 8.23 -2.32 10.15
CA SER A 4 7.18 -3.28 10.52
C SER A 4 6.29 -3.70 9.34
N LEU A 5 6.67 -3.37 8.10
CA LEU A 5 5.86 -3.67 6.92
C LEU A 5 5.58 -5.18 6.78
N PRO A 6 6.56 -6.10 6.93
CA PRO A 6 6.28 -7.54 6.86
C PRO A 6 5.21 -8.01 7.84
N ASP A 7 5.14 -7.38 9.02
CA ASP A 7 4.17 -7.71 10.07
C ASP A 7 2.73 -7.29 9.74
N LEU A 8 2.56 -6.34 8.81
CA LEU A 8 1.28 -5.82 8.37
C LEU A 8 0.71 -6.58 7.18
N LEU A 9 1.51 -7.38 6.47
CA LEU A 9 1.07 -8.12 5.29
C LEU A 9 0.56 -9.52 5.68
N ALA A 10 -0.59 -9.92 5.15
CA ALA A 10 -1.01 -11.30 5.20
C ALA A 10 -0.13 -12.16 4.29
N GLU A 11 -0.07 -13.47 4.54
CA GLU A 11 0.65 -14.41 3.66
C GLU A 11 0.11 -14.38 2.23
N SER A 12 -1.22 -14.24 2.08
CA SER A 12 -1.90 -14.13 0.79
C SER A 12 -1.94 -12.70 0.24
N TRP A 13 -1.11 -11.79 0.76
CA TRP A 13 -1.17 -10.39 0.35
C TRP A 13 -0.75 -10.19 -1.11
N VAL A 14 -1.52 -9.39 -1.82
CA VAL A 14 -1.26 -9.00 -3.21
C VAL A 14 -1.29 -7.49 -3.36
N TYR A 15 -0.30 -6.97 -4.08
CA TYR A 15 -0.24 -5.58 -4.50
C TYR A 15 -0.47 -5.44 -5.99
N THR A 16 -1.30 -4.48 -6.40
CA THR A 16 -1.44 -4.05 -7.78
C THR A 16 -1.11 -2.56 -7.85
N ASN A 17 -0.09 -2.18 -8.61
CA ASN A 17 0.26 -0.78 -8.79
C ASN A 17 -0.65 -0.12 -9.86
N TYR A 18 -0.41 1.17 -10.10
CA TYR A 18 -1.17 1.97 -11.05
C TYR A 18 -0.94 1.64 -12.53
N ASP A 19 0.04 0.78 -12.87
CA ASP A 19 0.27 0.30 -14.25
C ASP A 19 -0.24 -1.13 -14.49
N GLY A 20 -0.83 -1.75 -13.46
CA GLY A 20 -1.37 -3.10 -13.52
C GLY A 20 -0.37 -4.21 -13.19
N LEU A 21 0.89 -3.89 -12.86
CA LEU A 21 1.83 -4.85 -12.30
C LEU A 21 1.31 -5.40 -10.97
N VAL A 22 1.33 -6.73 -10.86
CA VAL A 22 0.90 -7.47 -9.67
C VAL A 22 2.12 -8.08 -8.98
N ARG A 23 2.25 -7.88 -7.66
CA ARG A 23 3.30 -8.48 -6.83
C ARG A 23 2.72 -9.19 -5.62
N GLY A 24 3.35 -10.30 -5.24
CA GLY A 24 3.17 -10.90 -3.91
C GLY A 24 4.03 -10.24 -2.85
N ALA A 25 3.83 -10.60 -1.58
CA ALA A 25 4.59 -10.03 -0.47
C ALA A 25 6.13 -10.19 -0.58
N PRO A 26 6.70 -11.36 -0.94
CA PRO A 26 8.15 -11.51 -1.03
C PRO A 26 8.77 -10.56 -2.06
N GLU A 27 8.24 -10.56 -3.28
CA GLU A 27 8.72 -9.74 -4.40
C GLU A 27 8.58 -8.23 -4.11
N TYR A 28 7.49 -7.83 -3.43
CA TYR A 28 7.29 -6.44 -3.06
C TYR A 28 8.28 -5.98 -1.99
N LEU A 29 8.54 -6.81 -0.97
CA LEU A 29 9.47 -6.47 0.11
C LEU A 29 10.91 -6.38 -0.39
N GLU A 30 11.31 -7.27 -1.31
CA GLU A 30 12.60 -7.17 -2.02
C GLU A 30 12.69 -5.86 -2.81
N TRP A 31 11.68 -5.54 -3.61
CA TRP A 31 11.64 -4.28 -4.35
C TRP A 31 11.73 -3.05 -3.44
N VAL A 32 10.98 -3.00 -2.33
CA VAL A 32 11.05 -1.90 -1.35
C VAL A 32 12.46 -1.78 -0.73
N ALA A 33 13.13 -2.90 -0.48
CA ALA A 33 14.49 -2.90 0.06
C ALA A 33 15.51 -2.31 -0.93
N GLU A 34 15.28 -2.46 -2.24
CA GLU A 34 16.16 -1.98 -3.30
C GLU A 34 15.98 -0.47 -3.63
N GLN A 35 14.87 0.15 -3.25
CA GLN A 35 14.54 1.55 -3.61
C GLN A 35 15.45 2.64 -2.96
N GLY A 36 16.43 2.28 -2.12
CA GLY A 36 17.37 3.26 -1.55
C GLY A 36 16.70 4.35 -0.69
N PRO A 37 17.07 5.65 -0.81
CA PRO A 37 16.26 6.75 -0.27
C PRO A 37 14.99 6.87 -1.12
N GLY A 38 14.08 5.92 -0.91
CA GLY A 38 12.88 5.75 -1.72
C GLY A 38 11.99 7.00 -1.73
N PRO A 39 10.90 6.95 -2.52
CA PRO A 39 10.02 8.09 -2.66
C PRO A 39 9.45 8.56 -1.31
N VAL A 40 9.16 9.86 -1.23
CA VAL A 40 8.49 10.46 -0.09
C VAL A 40 6.99 10.34 -0.30
N PHE A 41 6.31 9.68 0.62
CA PHE A 41 4.85 9.57 0.61
C PHE A 41 4.24 10.69 1.45
N VAL A 42 3.37 11.50 0.86
CA VAL A 42 2.60 12.55 1.54
C VAL A 42 1.14 12.12 1.62
N GLY A 43 0.67 11.80 2.83
CA GLY A 43 -0.66 11.25 3.08
C GLY A 43 -0.65 10.15 4.17
N PRO A 44 -1.71 9.32 4.25
CA PRO A 44 -2.88 9.31 3.37
C PRO A 44 -3.88 10.46 3.67
N TYR A 45 -4.68 10.84 2.67
CA TYR A 45 -5.80 11.79 2.76
C TYR A 45 -7.10 11.18 2.22
N ASP A 46 -8.24 11.82 2.49
CA ASP A 46 -9.60 11.35 2.14
C ASP A 46 -9.86 9.89 2.56
N VAL A 47 -9.33 9.50 3.71
CA VAL A 47 -9.41 8.10 4.15
C VAL A 47 -10.83 7.75 4.54
N THR A 48 -11.38 6.72 3.92
CA THR A 48 -12.65 6.10 4.29
C THR A 48 -12.41 4.66 4.72
N VAL A 49 -13.08 4.24 5.80
CA VAL A 49 -13.01 2.87 6.30
C VAL A 49 -14.42 2.30 6.39
N THR A 50 -14.68 1.23 5.66
CA THR A 50 -15.92 0.45 5.75
C THR A 50 -15.60 -0.92 6.34
N ARG A 51 -16.17 -1.22 7.50
CA ARG A 51 -15.91 -2.45 8.23
C ARG A 51 -17.05 -3.46 8.07
N PHE A 52 -16.69 -4.72 7.86
CA PHE A 52 -17.57 -5.89 7.81
C PHE A 52 -17.00 -6.96 8.74
N GLU A 53 -17.49 -7.02 9.98
CA GLU A 53 -17.00 -7.98 11.00
C GLU A 53 -15.47 -7.94 11.22
N ASP A 54 -14.75 -8.97 10.77
CA ASP A 54 -13.31 -9.14 10.83
C ASP A 54 -12.59 -8.59 9.58
N VAL A 55 -13.31 -7.99 8.63
CA VAL A 55 -12.78 -7.42 7.40
C VAL A 55 -12.98 -5.91 7.38
N ALA A 56 -12.04 -5.16 6.80
CA ALA A 56 -12.18 -3.74 6.56
C ALA A 56 -11.69 -3.38 5.15
N LEU A 57 -12.52 -2.64 4.40
CA LEU A 57 -12.12 -1.96 3.19
C LEU A 57 -11.69 -0.54 3.56
N VAL A 58 -10.46 -0.18 3.21
CA VAL A 58 -9.87 1.14 3.42
C VAL A 58 -9.61 1.76 2.06
N THR A 59 -10.14 2.94 1.81
CA THR A 59 -9.83 3.72 0.60
C THR A 59 -9.25 5.08 0.99
N GLY A 60 -8.52 5.70 0.07
CA GLY A 60 -7.96 7.03 0.28
C GLY A 60 -7.08 7.45 -0.88
N GLY A 61 -6.30 8.50 -0.67
CA GLY A 61 -5.24 8.91 -1.60
C GLY A 61 -3.94 9.26 -0.90
N TYR A 62 -2.86 9.32 -1.68
CA TYR A 62 -1.57 9.85 -1.25
C TYR A 62 -0.79 10.37 -2.46
N ARG A 63 0.18 11.25 -2.19
CA ARG A 63 1.17 11.71 -3.16
C ARG A 63 2.47 10.97 -2.97
N VAL A 64 3.13 10.64 -4.07
CA VAL A 64 4.45 10.04 -4.12
C VAL A 64 5.39 11.04 -4.78
N GLU A 65 6.34 11.57 -4.02
CA GLU A 65 7.35 12.52 -4.50
C GLU A 65 8.67 11.78 -4.72
N HIS A 66 9.25 11.91 -5.92
CA HIS A 66 10.51 11.28 -6.30
C HIS A 66 11.66 12.32 -6.36
N PRO A 67 12.29 12.66 -5.22
CA PRO A 67 13.45 13.55 -5.22
C PRO A 67 14.70 12.86 -5.83
N PRO A 68 15.59 13.60 -6.51
CA PRO A 68 15.54 15.04 -6.80
C PRO A 68 14.79 15.37 -8.11
N ALA A 69 14.27 14.38 -8.83
CA ALA A 69 13.64 14.57 -10.13
C ALA A 69 12.38 15.47 -10.06
N GLY A 70 11.77 15.60 -8.87
CA GLY A 70 10.62 16.47 -8.63
C GLY A 70 9.32 15.95 -9.22
N GLU A 71 9.30 14.70 -9.70
CA GLU A 71 8.08 14.05 -10.16
C GLU A 71 7.16 13.79 -8.96
N VAL A 72 5.92 14.26 -9.08
CA VAL A 72 4.85 14.03 -8.11
C VAL A 72 3.79 13.17 -8.77
N LEU A 73 3.53 12.02 -8.18
CA LEU A 73 2.49 11.10 -8.60
C LEU A 73 1.35 11.11 -7.57
N GLU A 74 0.16 11.48 -8.02
CA GLU A 74 -1.07 11.42 -7.23
C GLU A 74 -1.73 10.05 -7.41
N LEU A 75 -1.96 9.32 -6.30
CA LEU A 75 -2.56 7.98 -6.32
C LEU A 75 -3.82 7.90 -5.46
N ARG A 76 -4.82 7.16 -5.92
CA ARG A 76 -5.92 6.63 -5.09
C ARG A 76 -5.65 5.16 -4.78
N PHE A 77 -5.94 4.75 -3.56
CA PHE A 77 -5.76 3.37 -3.14
C PHE A 77 -7.04 2.73 -2.60
N SER A 78 -7.10 1.42 -2.73
CA SER A 78 -8.01 0.53 -1.99
C SER A 78 -7.19 -0.55 -1.30
N GLY A 79 -7.43 -0.76 -0.01
CA GLY A 79 -6.80 -1.79 0.79
C GLY A 79 -7.84 -2.65 1.48
N LEU A 80 -7.71 -3.97 1.37
CA LEU A 80 -8.54 -4.91 2.13
C LEU A 80 -7.74 -5.44 3.30
N TRP A 81 -8.28 -5.34 4.51
CA TRP A 81 -7.66 -5.79 5.75
C TRP A 81 -8.51 -6.86 6.39
N ARG A 82 -7.86 -7.83 7.04
CA ARG A 82 -8.52 -8.89 7.81
C ARG A 82 -7.93 -8.98 9.22
N CYS A 83 -8.79 -9.16 10.21
CA CYS A 83 -8.46 -9.34 11.61
C CYS A 83 -8.54 -10.82 11.99
N THR A 84 -7.39 -11.47 12.18
CA THR A 84 -7.34 -12.86 12.64
C THR A 84 -6.64 -12.91 13.98
N GLY A 85 -7.30 -13.47 15.01
CA GLY A 85 -6.75 -13.54 16.37
C GLY A 85 -6.47 -12.16 16.98
N GLY A 86 -7.30 -11.16 16.67
CA GLY A 86 -7.14 -9.79 17.16
C GLY A 86 -6.06 -8.96 16.43
N ARG A 87 -5.40 -9.53 15.41
CA ARG A 87 -4.37 -8.84 14.63
C ARG A 87 -4.85 -8.54 13.22
N TRP A 88 -4.81 -7.27 12.85
CA TRP A 88 -5.10 -6.81 11.49
C TRP A 88 -3.90 -7.03 10.58
N ARG A 89 -4.16 -7.60 9.40
CA ARG A 89 -3.19 -7.69 8.30
C ARG A 89 -3.86 -7.31 6.98
N CYS A 90 -3.12 -6.61 6.15
CA CYS A 90 -3.53 -6.26 4.80
C CYS A 90 -3.51 -7.53 3.94
N VAL A 91 -4.58 -7.79 3.21
CA VAL A 91 -4.76 -8.91 2.29
C VAL A 91 -4.62 -8.47 0.84
N MET A 92 -4.91 -7.20 0.55
CA MET A 92 -4.76 -6.65 -0.80
C MET A 92 -4.52 -5.14 -0.71
N HIS A 93 -3.67 -4.62 -1.59
CA HIS A 93 -3.53 -3.19 -1.82
C HIS A 93 -3.52 -2.90 -3.33
N HIS A 94 -4.37 -2.00 -3.79
CA HIS A 94 -4.51 -1.63 -5.19
C HIS A 94 -4.37 -0.12 -5.32
N ASN A 95 -3.54 0.33 -6.26
CA ASN A 95 -3.33 1.73 -6.58
C ASN A 95 -3.84 2.08 -7.97
N THR A 96 -4.37 3.28 -8.13
CA THR A 96 -4.70 3.88 -9.41
C THR A 96 -4.10 5.27 -9.49
N ARG A 97 -3.61 5.66 -10.67
CA ARG A 97 -3.14 7.02 -10.92
C ARG A 97 -4.33 7.95 -11.02
N VAL A 98 -4.25 9.09 -10.34
CA VAL A 98 -5.16 10.21 -10.55
C VAL A 98 -4.64 11.02 -11.73
N GLY A 99 -5.50 11.25 -12.72
CA GLY A 99 -5.24 12.04 -13.92
C GLY A 99 -6.33 13.08 -14.13
#